data_AF-A0A068AZW7-F1
#
_entry.id   AF-A0A068AZW7-F1
#
_cell.length_a   1.000
_cell.length_b   1.000
_cell.length_c   1.000
_cell.angle_alpha   90.00
_cell.angle_beta   90.00
_cell.angle_gamma   90.00
#
_symmetry.space_group_name_H-M   'P 1'
#
loop_
_entity.id
_entity.type
_entity.pdbx_description
1 polymer ?
#
loop_
_entity_poly.entity_id
_entity_poly.type
_entity_poly.pdbx_seq_one_letter_code
_entity_poly.pdbx_strand_id
1 'polypeptide(L)'
;LVLRPILQTWLERVEARKSMADDTPIDSRRRRTSITDPEKRMLEHFFRLQPKPTGEQLNAIAEKVCLKKTVVRVWFCNQRQKQKR
;
A
#
# COMPACT_ATOMS: atom_id res chain seq x y z
N LEU A 1 5.20 -10.09 -25.24
CA LEU A 1 4.81 -11.32 -24.51
C LEU A 1 5.93 -11.75 -23.55
N VAL A 2 6.28 -10.94 -22.53
CA VAL A 2 7.55 -11.10 -21.77
C VAL A 2 7.33 -11.59 -20.32
N LEU A 3 6.11 -11.98 -19.95
CA LEU A 3 5.77 -12.35 -18.56
C LEU A 3 5.90 -13.84 -18.24
N ARG A 4 6.01 -14.70 -19.26
CA ARG A 4 6.04 -16.16 -19.06
C ARG A 4 7.30 -16.68 -18.34
N PRO A 5 8.54 -16.25 -18.65
CA PRO A 5 9.71 -16.86 -18.03
C PRO A 5 9.86 -16.46 -16.55
N ILE A 6 9.52 -15.22 -16.20
CA ILE A 6 9.61 -14.74 -14.81
C ILE A 6 8.64 -15.49 -13.91
N LEU A 7 7.42 -15.77 -14.39
CA LEU A 7 6.45 -16.55 -13.63
C LEU A 7 6.90 -18.00 -13.44
N GLN A 8 7.50 -18.61 -14.47
CA GLN A 8 7.94 -20.00 -14.40
C GLN A 8 9.12 -20.17 -13.45
N THR A 9 10.14 -19.31 -13.52
CA THR A 9 11.26 -19.31 -12.56
C THR A 9 10.79 -19.05 -11.14
N TRP A 10 9.74 -18.24 -10.96
CA TRP A 10 9.17 -18.01 -9.64
C TRP A 10 8.40 -19.23 -9.12
N LEU A 11 7.67 -19.92 -9.99
CA LEU A 11 6.89 -21.12 -9.65
C LEU A 11 7.81 -22.28 -9.22
N GLU A 12 8.85 -22.57 -10.00
CA GLU A 12 9.85 -23.62 -9.68
C GLU A 12 10.55 -23.34 -8.35
N ARG A 13 10.80 -22.06 -8.04
CA ARG A 13 11.46 -21.62 -6.80
C ARG A 13 10.53 -21.66 -5.58
N VAL A 14 9.21 -21.58 -5.78
CA VAL A 14 8.20 -21.77 -4.72
C VAL A 14 7.98 -23.26 -4.46
N GLU A 15 7.93 -24.10 -5.48
CA GLU A 15 7.81 -25.56 -5.33
C GLU A 15 9.03 -26.17 -4.64
N ALA A 16 10.26 -25.73 -5.00
CA ALA A 16 11.48 -26.16 -4.32
C ALA A 16 11.54 -25.74 -2.83
N ARG A 17 10.92 -24.61 -2.45
CA ARG A 17 10.84 -24.14 -1.05
C ARG A 17 9.84 -24.91 -0.22
N LYS A 18 8.80 -25.48 -0.85
CA LYS A 18 7.76 -26.26 -0.14
C LYS A 18 8.31 -27.57 0.43
N SER A 19 9.43 -28.06 -0.11
CA SER A 19 10.06 -29.30 0.33
C SER A 19 11.07 -29.13 1.47
N MET A 20 11.46 -27.89 1.86
CA MET A 20 12.53 -27.66 2.87
C MET A 20 12.29 -26.53 3.89
N ALA A 21 11.07 -26.01 4.05
CA ALA A 21 10.84 -24.91 4.99
C ALA A 21 9.53 -25.06 5.79
N ASP A 22 9.56 -25.98 6.75
CA ASP A 22 8.98 -25.72 8.06
C ASP A 22 9.81 -24.58 8.71
N ASP A 23 9.14 -23.60 9.31
CA ASP A 23 9.72 -22.45 10.03
C ASP A 23 10.46 -21.36 9.22
N THR A 24 9.74 -20.53 8.45
CA THR A 24 10.11 -19.11 8.29
C THR A 24 8.86 -18.22 8.08
N PRO A 25 8.66 -17.14 8.86
CA PRO A 25 7.48 -16.28 8.71
C PRO A 25 7.65 -15.35 7.50
N ILE A 26 7.30 -15.84 6.31
CA ILE A 26 7.23 -15.08 5.05
C ILE A 26 6.04 -14.10 5.03
N ASP A 27 5.23 -14.04 6.09
CA ASP A 27 4.05 -13.17 6.21
C ASP A 27 4.33 -11.85 6.95
N SER A 28 5.43 -11.15 6.63
CA SER A 28 5.64 -9.77 7.10
C SER A 28 5.17 -8.71 6.10
N ARG A 29 4.48 -9.12 5.03
CA ARG A 29 3.69 -8.20 4.21
C ARG A 29 2.55 -7.68 5.08
N ARG A 30 2.79 -6.53 5.74
CA ARG A 30 1.80 -5.80 6.53
C ARG A 30 0.46 -5.85 5.79
N ARG A 31 -0.53 -6.47 6.43
CA ARG A 31 -1.89 -6.65 5.88
C ARG A 31 -2.32 -5.34 5.24
N ARG A 32 -2.76 -5.43 3.99
CA ARG A 32 -3.26 -4.29 3.23
C ARG A 32 -4.39 -3.65 4.05
N THR A 33 -4.22 -2.40 4.43
CA THR A 33 -5.31 -1.64 5.04
C THR A 33 -6.37 -1.43 3.96
N SER A 34 -7.55 -2.04 4.15
CA SER A 34 -8.71 -1.79 3.29
C SER A 34 -9.19 -0.37 3.59
N ILE A 35 -8.93 0.55 2.66
CA ILE A 35 -9.47 1.91 2.73
C ILE A 35 -10.92 1.82 2.28
N THR A 36 -11.86 2.14 3.16
CA THR A 36 -13.30 2.09 2.86
C THR A 36 -13.72 3.26 1.96
N ASP A 37 -14.85 3.16 1.27
CA ASP A 37 -15.40 4.25 0.45
C ASP A 37 -15.53 5.60 1.18
N PRO A 38 -16.01 5.69 2.43
CA PRO A 38 -16.06 6.97 3.16
C PRO A 38 -14.66 7.52 3.46
N GLU A 39 -13.72 6.67 3.87
CA GLU A 39 -12.33 7.08 4.13
C GLU A 39 -11.66 7.62 2.86
N LYS A 40 -11.89 6.96 1.72
CA LYS A 40 -11.39 7.40 0.42
C LYS A 40 -11.93 8.77 0.03
N ARG A 41 -13.25 9.00 0.15
CA ARG A 41 -13.86 10.31 -0.16
C ARG A 41 -13.27 11.42 0.71
N MET A 42 -13.03 11.14 1.98
CA MET A 42 -12.45 12.11 2.90
C MET A 42 -10.99 12.42 2.57
N LEU A 43 -10.18 11.41 2.25
CA LEU A 43 -8.81 11.59 1.76
C LEU A 43 -8.76 12.40 0.46
N GLU A 44 -9.69 12.17 -0.48
CA GLU A 44 -9.81 12.93 -1.72
C GLU A 44 -10.24 14.39 -1.48
N HIS A 45 -11.07 14.66 -0.48
CA HIS A 45 -11.41 16.02 -0.07
C HIS A 45 -10.18 16.76 0.47
N PHE A 46 -9.44 16.15 1.41
CA PHE A 46 -8.21 16.73 1.94
C PHE A 46 -7.13 16.92 0.87
N PHE A 47 -7.03 15.98 -0.08
CA PHE A 47 -6.09 16.08 -1.20
C PHE A 47 -6.36 17.28 -2.10
N ARG A 48 -7.65 17.60 -2.35
CA ARG A 48 -8.04 18.77 -3.15
C ARG A 48 -7.68 20.09 -2.46
N LEU A 49 -7.80 20.15 -1.13
CA LEU A 49 -7.43 21.33 -0.35
C LEU A 49 -5.93 21.49 -0.24
N GLN A 50 -5.21 20.40 0.05
CA GLN A 50 -3.77 20.43 0.28
C GLN A 50 -3.09 19.17 -0.27
N PRO A 51 -2.57 19.20 -1.52
CA PRO A 51 -1.94 18.02 -2.14
C PRO A 51 -0.55 17.69 -1.57
N LYS A 52 0.03 18.60 -0.79
CA LYS A 52 1.30 18.43 -0.05
C LYS A 52 1.09 18.70 1.44
N PRO A 53 0.46 17.77 2.18
CA PRO A 53 0.28 17.94 3.61
C PRO A 53 1.62 17.81 4.36
N THR A 54 1.84 18.67 5.34
CA THR A 54 3.00 18.63 6.25
C THR A 54 2.88 17.43 7.22
N GLY A 55 3.95 17.08 7.93
CA GLY A 55 3.97 15.96 8.86
C GLY A 55 2.92 16.01 9.97
N GLU A 56 2.58 17.21 10.45
CA GLU A 56 1.52 17.46 11.43
C GLU A 56 0.12 17.31 10.82
N GLN A 57 -0.07 17.84 9.61
CA GLN A 57 -1.34 17.72 8.89
C GLN A 57 -1.66 16.26 8.55
N LEU A 58 -0.63 15.46 8.22
CA LEU A 58 -0.80 14.01 8.05
C LEU A 58 -1.29 13.32 9.33
N ASN A 59 -0.87 13.78 10.52
CA ASN A 59 -1.39 13.26 11.79
C ASN A 59 -2.86 13.65 11.96
N ALA A 60 -3.21 14.92 11.75
CA ALA A 60 -4.58 15.38 11.86
C ALA A 60 -5.54 14.67 10.89
N ILE A 61 -5.10 14.41 9.65
CA ILE A 61 -5.88 13.64 8.66
C ILE A 61 -5.97 12.16 9.08
N ALA A 62 -4.88 11.58 9.58
CA ALA A 62 -4.88 10.20 10.08
C ALA A 62 -5.88 9.99 11.23
N GLU A 63 -5.94 10.92 12.17
CA GLU A 63 -6.91 10.91 13.27
C GLU A 63 -8.34 11.04 12.75
N LYS A 64 -8.61 11.99 11.84
CA LYS A 64 -9.95 12.20 11.25
C LYS A 64 -10.44 11.00 10.45
N VAL A 65 -9.56 10.36 9.68
CA VAL A 65 -9.88 9.20 8.83
C VAL A 65 -9.79 7.88 9.61
N CYS A 66 -9.40 7.91 10.89
CA CYS A 66 -9.13 6.73 11.71
C CYS A 66 -8.15 5.74 11.05
N LEU A 67 -7.19 6.27 10.28
CA LEU A 67 -6.17 5.49 9.58
C LEU A 67 -4.78 5.77 10.14
N LYS A 68 -3.87 4.81 10.02
CA LYS A 68 -2.47 5.03 10.42
C LYS A 68 -1.83 6.11 9.55
N LYS A 69 -1.01 6.98 10.15
CA LYS A 69 -0.21 8.02 9.46
C LYS A 69 0.54 7.47 8.24
N THR A 70 1.08 6.26 8.35
CA THR A 70 1.82 5.59 7.26
C THR A 70 0.92 5.30 6.05
N VAL A 71 -0.33 4.92 6.27
CA VAL A 71 -1.33 4.63 5.23
C VAL A 71 -1.72 5.91 4.52
N VAL A 72 -2.03 6.97 5.28
CA VAL A 72 -2.35 8.30 4.74
C VAL A 72 -1.17 8.83 3.92
N ARG A 73 0.05 8.79 4.45
CA ARG A 73 1.26 9.22 3.72
C ARG A 73 1.44 8.48 2.39
N VAL A 74 1.35 7.15 2.40
CA VAL A 74 1.47 6.32 1.17
C VAL A 74 0.34 6.62 0.20
N TRP A 75 -0.89 6.80 0.69
CA TRP A 75 -2.03 7.17 -0.14
C TRP A 75 -1.80 8.52 -0.84
N PHE A 76 -1.34 9.55 -0.13
CA PHE A 76 -1.00 10.85 -0.74
C PHE A 76 0.14 10.73 -1.76
N CYS A 77 1.16 9.91 -1.50
CA CYS A 77 2.22 9.63 -2.48
C CYS A 77 1.67 8.97 -3.75
N ASN A 78 0.88 7.92 -3.60
CA ASN A 78 0.26 7.21 -4.72
C ASN A 78 -0.70 8.12 -5.49
N GLN A 79 -1.44 8.97 -4.79
CA GLN A 79 -2.40 9.88 -5.41
C GLN A 79 -1.70 10.95 -6.25
N ARG A 80 -0.57 11.50 -5.79
CA ARG A 80 0.27 12.38 -6.61
C ARG A 80 0.88 11.69 -7.83
N GLN A 81 1.25 10.41 -7.70
CA GLN A 81 1.76 9.64 -8.84
C GLN A 81 0.65 9.39 -9.88
N LYS A 82 -0.58 9.14 -9.44
CA LYS A 82 -1.74 8.98 -10.33
C LYS A 82 -2.01 10.24 -11.14
N GLN A 83 -1.86 11.43 -10.55
CA GLN A 83 -2.02 12.72 -11.25
C GLN A 83 -0.94 12.99 -12.31
N LYS A 84 0.19 12.25 -12.28
CA LYS A 84 1.30 12.40 -13.23
C LYS A 84 1.31 11.33 -14.34
N ARG A 85 0.38 10.38 -14.31
CA ARG A 85 0.24 9.30 -15.30
C ARG A 85 -0.96 9.59 -16.18
#